data_AF-A0A1X0J5Y0-F1
#
_entry.id   AF-A0A1X0J5Y0-F1
#
_cell.length_a   1.000
_cell.length_b   1.000
_cell.length_c   1.000
_cell.angle_alpha   90.00
_cell.angle_beta   90.00
_cell.angle_gamma   90.00
#
_symmetry.space_group_name_H-M   'P 1'
#
loop_
_entity.id
_entity.type
_entity.pdbx_description
1 polymer ?
#
loop_
_entity_poly.entity_id
_entity_poly.type
_entity_poly.pdbx_seq_one_letter_code
_entity_poly.pdbx_strand_id
1 'polypeptide(L)' 'MTYRQEATRALYEGSLAEPGDRNPYAGQSVAFAALWRRGYRRMLSVRIETGPAMTRYRQARQRN' A
#
# COMPACT_ATOMS: atom_id res chain seq x y z
N MET A 1 24.02 5.94 3.24
CA MET A 1 22.69 5.44 3.67
C MET A 1 22.87 4.01 4.15
N THR A 2 22.16 3.57 5.21
CA THR A 2 22.25 2.16 5.66
C THR A 2 21.17 1.31 4.98
N TYR A 3 21.39 0.00 4.88
CA TYR A 3 20.39 -0.93 4.33
C TYR A 3 19.02 -0.83 5.03
N ARG A 4 19.02 -0.63 6.36
CA ARG A 4 17.78 -0.43 7.13
C ARG A 4 17.05 0.86 6.73
N GLN A 5 17.79 1.94 6.47
CA GLN A 5 17.21 3.20 6.02
C GLN A 5 16.58 3.04 4.62
N GLU A 6 17.25 2.36 3.70
CA GLU A 6 16.72 2.07 2.36
C GLU A 6 15.50 1.14 2.40
N ALA A 7 15.53 0.09 3.24
CA ALA A 7 14.38 -0.77 3.47
C ALA A 7 13.17 0.01 4.01
N THR A 8 13.41 0.91 4.97
CA THR A 8 12.37 1.77 5.55
C THR A 8 11.81 2.71 4.49
N ARG A 9 12.68 3.29 3.67
CA ARG A 9 12.30 4.17 2.56
C ARG A 9 11.44 3.45 1.53
N ALA A 10 11.84 2.25 1.09
CA ALA A 10 11.07 1.47 0.13
C ALA A 10 9.64 1.18 0.64
N LEU A 11 9.49 0.79 1.91
CA LEU A 11 8.18 0.59 2.54
C LEU A 11 7.34 1.87 2.58
N TYR A 12 7.97 2.99 2.95
CA TYR A 12 7.31 4.29 3.06
C TYR A 12 6.84 4.80 1.70
N GLU A 13 7.70 4.76 0.67
CA GLU A 13 7.36 5.16 -0.69
C GLU A 13 6.20 4.34 -1.27
N GLY A 14 6.15 3.03 -0.99
CA GLY A 14 5.00 2.22 -1.38
C GLY A 14 3.70 2.68 -0.72
N SER A 15 3.76 3.13 0.53
CA SER A 15 2.58 3.63 1.25
C SER A 15 2.10 5.01 0.77
N LEU A 16 2.95 5.74 0.04
CA LEU A 16 2.66 7.05 -0.55
C LEU A 16 2.28 6.99 -2.04
N ALA A 17 2.49 5.86 -2.69
CA ALA A 17 2.22 5.71 -4.12
C ALA A 17 0.71 5.78 -4.45
N GLU A 18 0.41 5.94 -5.74
CA GLU A 18 -0.94 6.05 -6.30
C GLU A 18 -1.36 4.76 -7.05
N PRO A 19 -2.67 4.49 -7.17
CA PRO A 19 -3.19 3.41 -8.00
C PRO A 19 -2.62 3.46 -9.43
N GLY A 20 -2.00 2.37 -9.86
CA GLY A 20 -1.33 2.27 -11.16
C GLY A 20 0.17 2.59 -11.16
N ASP A 21 0.72 3.14 -10.08
CA ASP A 21 2.16 3.40 -9.99
C ASP A 21 2.99 2.12 -10.12
N ARG A 22 4.08 2.24 -10.88
CA ARG A 22 5.05 1.14 -11.05
C ARG A 22 5.99 1.10 -9.86
N ASN A 23 6.33 -0.11 -9.42
CA ASN A 23 7.30 -0.31 -8.35
C ASN A 23 8.72 0.06 -8.86
N PRO A 24 9.36 1.12 -8.32
CA PRO A 24 10.65 1.58 -8.83
C PRO A 24 11.80 0.61 -8.53
N TYR A 25 11.63 -0.28 -7.55
CA TYR A 25 12.62 -1.28 -7.16
C TYR A 25 12.51 -2.59 -7.96
N ALA A 26 11.52 -2.71 -8.85
CA ALA A 26 11.34 -3.89 -9.68
C ALA A 26 12.56 -4.12 -10.57
N GLY A 27 13.15 -5.31 -10.51
CA GLY A 27 14.37 -5.66 -11.25
C GLY A 27 15.67 -5.12 -10.64
N GLN A 28 15.61 -4.27 -9.61
CA GLN A 28 16.79 -3.74 -8.91
C GLN A 28 17.08 -4.49 -7.60
N SER A 29 16.03 -4.74 -6.80
CA SER A 29 16.15 -5.46 -5.52
C SER A 29 14.85 -6.16 -5.16
N VAL A 30 14.90 -7.48 -5.02
CA VAL A 30 13.73 -8.29 -4.62
C VAL A 30 13.22 -7.86 -3.24
N ALA A 31 14.13 -7.59 -2.30
CA ALA A 31 13.79 -7.20 -0.94
C ALA A 31 13.08 -5.84 -0.89
N PHE A 32 13.61 -4.83 -1.58
CA PHE A 32 13.01 -3.50 -1.59
C PHE A 32 11.71 -3.47 -2.40
N ALA A 33 11.64 -4.21 -3.50
CA ALA A 33 10.40 -4.36 -4.26
C ALA A 33 9.29 -4.99 -3.41
N ALA A 34 9.60 -5.98 -2.57
CA ALA A 34 8.62 -6.58 -1.66
C ALA A 34 8.15 -5.60 -0.57
N LEU A 35 9.06 -4.79 0.00
CA LEU A 35 8.73 -3.78 1.00
C LEU A 35 7.86 -2.67 0.42
N TRP A 36 8.21 -2.15 -0.76
CA TRP A 36 7.38 -1.18 -1.48
C TRP A 36 5.98 -1.75 -1.75
N ARG A 37 5.89 -2.99 -2.24
CA ARG A 37 4.61 -3.64 -2.51
C ARG A 37 3.77 -3.83 -1.24
N ARG A 38 4.39 -4.06 -0.09
CA ARG A 38 3.70 -4.11 1.20
C ARG A 38 3.08 -2.77 1.58
N GLY A 39 3.84 -1.68 1.43
CA GLY A 39 3.33 -0.32 1.65
C GLY A 39 2.17 0.00 0.71
N TYR A 40 2.33 -0.33 -0.57
CA TYR A 40 1.31 -0.13 -1.61
C TYR A 40 -0.01 -0.83 -1.31
N ARG A 41 0.06 -2.11 -0.94
CA ARG A 41 -1.14 -2.88 -0.56
C ARG A 41 -1.83 -2.29 0.67
N ARG A 42 -1.06 -1.86 1.68
CA ARG A 42 -1.63 -1.20 2.87
C ARG A 42 -2.37 0.08 2.46
N MET A 43 -1.78 0.90 1.62
CA MET A 43 -2.42 2.11 1.10
C MET A 43 -3.72 1.79 0.35
N LEU A 44 -3.70 0.79 -0.57
CA LEU A 44 -4.90 0.36 -1.29
C LEU A 44 -6.00 -0.13 -0.36
N SER A 45 -5.67 -0.97 0.63
CA SER A 45 -6.62 -1.46 1.63
C SER A 45 -7.29 -0.31 2.36
N VAL A 46 -6.54 0.70 2.82
CA VAL A 46 -7.12 1.88 3.48
C VAL A 46 -8.10 2.58 2.55
N ARG A 47 -7.72 2.90 1.31
CA ARG A 47 -8.61 3.59 0.35
C ARG A 47 -9.91 2.82 0.08
N ILE A 48 -9.82 1.50 -0.06
CA ILE A 48 -10.97 0.63 -0.29
C ILE A 48 -11.86 0.59 0.96
N GLU A 49 -11.26 0.43 2.14
CA GLU A 49 -11.99 0.17 3.38
C GLU A 49 -12.62 1.41 4.01
N THR A 50 -12.10 2.60 3.72
CA THR A 50 -12.61 3.88 4.26
C THR A 50 -13.46 4.66 3.25
N GLY A 51 -13.60 4.15 2.02
CA GLY A 51 -14.40 4.79 0.98
C GLY A 51 -15.91 4.80 1.27
N PRO A 52 -16.68 5.76 0.73
CA PRO A 52 -18.13 5.85 0.96
C PRO A 52 -18.89 4.59 0.55
N ALA A 53 -18.44 3.89 -0.49
CA ALA A 53 -19.04 2.63 -0.93
C ALA A 53 -18.94 1.54 0.14
N MET A 54 -17.75 1.37 0.74
CA MET A 54 -17.54 0.39 1.82
C MET A 54 -18.34 0.77 3.07
N THR A 55 -18.39 2.05 3.41
CA THR A 55 -19.22 2.54 4.53
C THR A 55 -20.70 2.19 4.32
N ARG A 56 -21.26 2.46 3.13
CA ARG A 56 -22.65 2.09 2.81
C ARG A 56 -22.88 0.59 2.86
N TYR A 57 -21.94 -0.21 2.32
CA TYR A 57 -22.00 -1.66 2.38
C TYR A 57 -22.04 -2.17 3.83
N ARG A 58 -21.16 -1.66 4.70
CA ARG A 58 -21.11 -2.04 6.13
C ARG A 58 -22.39 -1.65 6.86
N GLN A 59 -22.93 -0.45 6.60
CA GLN A 59 -24.20 0.01 7.19
C GLN A 59 -25.38 -0.89 6.78
N ALA A 60 -25.48 -1.26 5.49
CA ALA A 60 -26.51 -2.17 5.02
C ALA A 60 -26.39 -3.56 5.67
N ARG A 61 -25.15 -4.07 5.79
CA ARG A 61 -24.88 -5.37 6.40
C ARG A 61 -25.18 -5.42 7.90
N GLN A 62 -25.06 -4.30 8.63
CA GLN A 62 -25.41 -4.22 10.06
C GLN A 62 -26.91 -4.17 10.34
N ARG A 63 -27.73 -3.85 9.32
CA ARG A 63 -29.19 -3.74 9.44
C ARG A 63 -29.93 -5.05 9.15
N ASN A 64 -29.26 -6.03 8.54
CA ASN A 64 -29.75 -7.40 8.32
C ASN A 64 -29.25 -8.31 9.44
#